data_AF-A0A7J9Q5C8-F1
#
_entry.id   AF-A0A7J9Q5C8-F1
#
_cell.length_a   1.000
_cell.length_b   1.000
_cell.length_c   1.000
_cell.angle_alpha   90.00
_cell.angle_beta   90.00
_cell.angle_gamma   90.00
#
_symmetry.space_group_name_H-M   'P 1'
#
loop_
_entity.id
_entity.type
_entity.pdbx_description
1 polymer ?
#
loop_
_entity_poly.entity_id
_entity_poly.type
_entity_poly.pdbx_seq_one_letter_code
_entity_poly.pdbx_strand_id
1 'polypeptide(L)'
;MITKKDFEIMRKELDDFDSQREILIRKSREAVKLSKKVIYSVHRNEIKQSDGFMKQIKSVVAELDKAAKKTPAFYYSGPFKIAIQEFVEAACYFEFVKNWNIPSA
;
A
#
# COMPACT_ATOMS: atom_id res chain seq x y z
N MET A 1 -8.36 -30.43 -26.86
CA MET A 1 -8.55 -29.19 -27.64
C MET A 1 -9.13 -28.15 -26.71
N ILE A 2 -8.60 -26.93 -26.72
CA ILE A 2 -9.20 -25.79 -26.00
C ILE A 2 -10.52 -25.44 -26.67
N THR A 3 -11.58 -25.31 -25.88
CA THR A 3 -12.95 -25.03 -26.34
C THR A 3 -13.29 -23.54 -26.18
N LYS A 4 -14.40 -23.09 -26.79
CA LYS A 4 -14.91 -21.73 -26.60
C LYS A 4 -15.19 -21.41 -25.12
N LYS A 5 -15.68 -22.40 -24.37
CA LYS A 5 -15.95 -22.26 -22.93
C LYS A 5 -14.66 -22.01 -22.13
N ASP A 6 -13.56 -22.66 -22.53
CA ASP A 6 -12.25 -22.44 -21.90
C ASP A 6 -11.76 -21.00 -22.14
N PHE A 7 -11.97 -20.45 -23.34
CA PHE A 7 -11.67 -19.04 -23.62
C PHE A 7 -12.52 -18.06 -22.81
N GLU A 8 -13.81 -18.36 -22.60
CA GLU A 8 -14.69 -17.53 -21.76
C GLU A 8 -14.24 -17.52 -20.30
N ILE A 9 -13.80 -18.67 -19.77
CA ILE A 9 -13.25 -18.77 -18.41
C ILE A 9 -11.94 -18.00 -18.31
N MET A 10 -10.98 -18.24 -19.22
CA MET A 10 -9.70 -17.52 -19.24
C MET A 10 -9.88 -16.00 -19.31
N ARG A 11 -10.83 -15.53 -20.11
CA ARG A 11 -11.13 -14.10 -20.21
C ARG A 11 -11.66 -13.53 -18.91
N LYS A 12 -12.59 -14.23 -18.26
CA LYS A 12 -13.14 -13.81 -16.96
C LYS A 12 -12.07 -13.75 -15.87
N GLU A 13 -11.15 -14.72 -15.85
CA GLU A 13 -10.04 -14.73 -14.89
C GLU A 13 -9.07 -13.57 -15.14
N LEU A 14 -8.76 -13.26 -16.40
CA LEU A 14 -7.91 -12.13 -16.76
C LEU A 14 -8.55 -10.79 -16.38
N ASP A 15 -9.85 -10.62 -16.68
CA ASP A 15 -10.60 -9.40 -16.38
C ASP A 15 -10.68 -9.15 -14.85
N ASP A 16 -10.89 -10.21 -14.05
CA ASP A 16 -10.87 -10.10 -12.59
C ASP A 16 -9.46 -9.75 -12.08
N PHE A 17 -8.42 -10.42 -12.59
CA PHE A 17 -7.04 -10.12 -12.22
C PHE A 17 -6.66 -8.66 -12.49
N ASP A 18 -6.98 -8.14 -13.68
CA ASP A 18 -6.71 -6.76 -14.05
C ASP A 18 -7.49 -5.77 -13.17
N SER A 19 -8.76 -6.08 -12.87
CA SER A 19 -9.58 -5.27 -11.96
C SER A 19 -8.97 -5.18 -10.55
N GLN A 20 -8.49 -6.29 -10.00
CA GLN A 20 -7.81 -6.30 -8.70
C GLN A 20 -6.46 -5.56 -8.76
N ARG A 21 -5.74 -5.67 -9.88
CA ARG A 21 -4.46 -4.99 -10.09
C ARG A 21 -4.62 -3.47 -10.11
N GLU A 22 -5.66 -2.94 -10.74
CA GLU A 22 -5.97 -1.51 -10.73
C GLU A 22 -6.30 -1.00 -9.31
N ILE A 23 -7.05 -1.78 -8.52
CA ILE A 23 -7.32 -1.45 -7.12
C ILE A 23 -6.01 -1.37 -6.32
N LEU A 24 -5.13 -2.36 -6.50
CA LEU A 24 -3.81 -2.40 -5.87
C LEU A 24 -2.97 -1.16 -6.24
N ILE A 25 -2.90 -0.79 -7.52
CA ILE A 25 -2.16 0.38 -7.99
C ILE A 25 -2.70 1.66 -7.34
N ARG A 26 -4.03 1.84 -7.34
CA ARG A 26 -4.66 3.03 -6.76
C ARG A 26 -4.37 3.14 -5.26
N LYS A 27 -4.52 2.05 -4.51
CA LYS A 27 -4.24 2.01 -3.07
C LYS A 27 -2.76 2.21 -2.76
N SER A 28 -1.87 1.68 -3.62
CA SER A 28 -0.42 1.88 -3.48
C SER A 28 -0.06 3.37 -3.62
N ARG A 29 -0.62 4.06 -4.63
CA ARG A 29 -0.44 5.51 -4.80
C ARG A 29 -0.99 6.31 -3.63
N GLU A 30 -2.10 5.88 -3.06
CA GLU A 30 -2.68 6.50 -1.85
C GLU A 30 -1.72 6.37 -0.65
N ALA A 31 -1.18 5.18 -0.40
CA ALA A 31 -0.18 4.95 0.65
C ALA A 31 1.06 5.83 0.46
N VAL A 32 1.65 5.85 -0.74
CA VAL A 32 2.81 6.71 -1.06
C VAL A 32 2.51 8.19 -0.82
N LYS A 33 1.31 8.66 -1.22
CA LYS A 33 0.90 10.06 -0.99
C LYS A 33 0.78 10.36 0.50
N LEU A 34 0.24 9.45 1.29
CA LEU A 34 0.12 9.61 2.74
C LEU A 34 1.48 9.55 3.43
N SER A 35 2.40 8.68 3.00
CA SER A 35 3.78 8.63 3.50
C SER A 35 4.46 9.98 3.37
N LYS A 36 4.38 10.58 2.17
CA LYS A 36 4.93 11.92 1.93
C LYS A 36 4.31 12.97 2.83
N LYS A 37 2.99 12.92 3.04
CA LYS A 37 2.30 13.84 3.97
C LYS A 37 2.82 13.69 5.40
N VAL A 38 2.99 12.46 5.90
CA VAL A 38 3.60 12.20 7.21
C VAL A 38 5.00 12.81 7.27
N ILE A 39 5.86 12.50 6.30
CA ILE A 39 7.25 12.97 6.28
C ILE A 39 7.29 14.52 6.28
N TYR A 40 6.49 15.18 5.42
CA TYR A 40 6.42 16.64 5.38
C TYR A 40 5.88 17.27 6.67
N SER A 41 4.86 16.68 7.30
CA SER A 41 4.33 17.21 8.56
C SER A 41 5.32 16.99 9.71
N VAL A 42 6.05 15.87 9.72
CA VAL A 42 7.12 15.60 10.70
C VAL A 42 8.28 16.60 10.52
N HIS A 43 8.72 16.88 9.28
CA HIS A 43 9.76 17.89 9.00
C HIS A 43 9.39 19.28 9.53
N ARG A 44 8.10 19.63 9.55
CA ARG A 44 7.59 20.91 10.05
C ARG A 44 7.23 20.88 11.54
N ASN A 45 7.57 19.80 12.24
CA ASN A 45 7.23 19.57 13.64
C ASN A 45 5.71 19.55 13.93
N GLU A 46 4.89 19.26 12.92
CA GLU A 46 3.43 19.17 13.01
C GLU A 46 3.00 17.76 13.45
N ILE A 47 3.48 17.31 14.62
CA ILE A 47 3.35 15.92 15.08
C ILE A 47 1.88 15.49 15.24
N LYS A 48 1.00 16.36 15.76
CA LYS A 48 -0.44 16.06 15.89
C LYS A 48 -1.11 15.78 14.54
N GLN A 49 -0.74 16.50 13.49
CA GLN A 49 -1.27 16.26 12.14
C GLN A 49 -0.69 14.96 11.56
N SER A 50 0.60 14.74 11.79
CA SER A 50 1.32 13.52 11.40
C SER A 50 0.68 12.26 11.98
N ASP A 51 0.24 12.29 13.25
CA ASP A 51 -0.50 11.19 13.90
C ASP A 51 -1.79 10.84 13.12
N GLY A 52 -2.51 11.84 12.61
CA GLY A 52 -3.70 11.65 11.78
C GLY A 52 -3.39 10.96 10.45
N PHE A 53 -2.35 11.41 9.75
CA PHE A 53 -1.91 10.77 8.51
C PHE A 53 -1.35 9.37 8.75
N MET A 54 -0.68 9.14 9.87
CA MET A 54 -0.15 7.83 10.25
C MET A 54 -1.28 6.80 10.46
N LYS A 55 -2.40 7.20 11.06
CA LYS A 55 -3.60 6.34 11.17
C LYS A 55 -4.18 6.01 9.80
N GLN A 56 -4.26 7.00 8.90
CA GLN A 56 -4.78 6.81 7.55
C GLN A 56 -3.91 5.84 6.74
N ILE A 57 -2.59 6.03 6.72
CA ILE A 57 -1.70 5.15 5.96
C ILE A 57 -1.73 3.72 6.49
N LYS A 58 -1.78 3.50 7.82
CA LYS A 58 -1.93 2.16 8.40
C LYS A 58 -3.20 1.45 7.92
N SER A 59 -4.32 2.17 7.81
CA SER A 59 -5.56 1.62 7.24
C SER A 59 -5.41 1.23 5.77
N VAL A 60 -4.82 2.11 4.96
CA VAL A 60 -4.59 1.85 3.52
C VAL A 60 -3.64 0.67 3.30
N VAL A 61 -2.56 0.58 4.10
CA VAL A 61 -1.61 -0.53 4.03
C VAL A 61 -2.27 -1.85 4.45
N ALA A 62 -3.13 -1.84 5.47
CA ALA A 62 -3.90 -3.04 5.83
C ALA A 62 -4.85 -3.50 4.72
N GLU A 63 -5.45 -2.56 3.97
CA GLU A 63 -6.26 -2.89 2.78
C GLU A 63 -5.40 -3.43 1.63
N LEU A 64 -4.23 -2.83 1.39
CA LEU A 64 -3.26 -3.32 0.40
C LEU A 64 -2.80 -4.74 0.70
N ASP A 65 -2.46 -5.03 1.95
CA ASP A 65 -2.05 -6.37 2.37
C ASP A 65 -3.19 -7.37 2.18
N LYS A 66 -4.42 -7.03 2.56
CA LYS A 66 -5.60 -7.89 2.30
C LYS A 66 -5.81 -8.16 0.81
N ALA A 67 -5.59 -7.17 -0.06
CA ALA A 67 -5.68 -7.36 -1.51
C ALA A 67 -4.55 -8.27 -2.04
N ALA A 68 -3.32 -8.07 -1.56
CA ALA A 68 -2.17 -8.89 -1.94
C ALA A 68 -2.27 -10.35 -1.45
N LYS A 69 -2.88 -10.60 -0.28
CA LYS A 69 -3.16 -11.96 0.21
C LYS A 69 -4.05 -12.78 -0.73
N LYS A 70 -5.02 -12.13 -1.39
CA LYS A 70 -5.92 -12.81 -2.34
C LYS A 70 -5.20 -13.20 -3.63
N THR A 71 -4.24 -12.40 -4.06
CA THR A 71 -3.47 -12.61 -5.28
C THR A 71 -1.97 -12.50 -4.97
N PRO A 72 -1.31 -13.60 -4.56
CA PRO A 72 0.07 -13.56 -4.06
C PRO A 72 1.10 -12.92 -4.99
N ALA A 73 0.87 -12.94 -6.31
CA ALA A 73 1.69 -12.25 -7.29
C ALA A 73 1.81 -10.73 -7.04
N PHE A 74 0.82 -10.12 -6.38
CA PHE A 74 0.80 -8.69 -6.09
C PHE A 74 1.85 -8.26 -5.07
N TYR A 75 2.27 -9.13 -4.15
CA TYR A 75 3.38 -8.84 -3.24
C TYR A 75 4.69 -8.53 -3.97
N TYR A 76 4.86 -9.14 -5.15
CA TYR A 76 6.06 -8.96 -5.96
C TYR A 76 5.96 -7.79 -6.92
N SER A 77 4.77 -7.16 -7.03
CA SER A 77 4.54 -6.03 -7.92
C SER A 77 5.26 -4.76 -7.43
N GLY A 78 5.74 -3.95 -8.39
CA GLY A 78 6.38 -2.67 -8.10
C GLY A 78 5.52 -1.72 -7.24
N PRO A 79 4.23 -1.49 -7.56
CA PRO A 79 3.36 -0.61 -6.78
C PRO A 79 3.28 -1.00 -5.31
N PHE A 80 3.10 -2.29 -5.01
CA PHE A 80 3.02 -2.78 -3.64
C PHE A 80 4.35 -2.56 -2.89
N LYS A 81 5.47 -2.97 -3.50
CA LYS A 81 6.80 -2.82 -2.88
C LYS A 81 7.12 -1.37 -2.53
N ILE A 82 6.87 -0.46 -3.47
CA ILE A 82 7.10 0.98 -3.27
C ILE A 82 6.21 1.51 -2.14
N ALA A 83 4.92 1.15 -2.13
CA ALA A 83 3.99 1.59 -1.10
C ALA A 83 4.40 1.13 0.31
N ILE A 84 4.84 -0.12 0.46
CA ILE A 84 5.30 -0.64 1.75
C ILE A 84 6.63 -0.01 2.17
N GLN A 85 7.58 0.16 1.24
CA GLN A 85 8.86 0.82 1.52
C GLN A 85 8.64 2.25 2.05
N GLU A 86 7.83 3.04 1.35
CA GLU A 86 7.51 4.42 1.71
C GLU A 86 6.71 4.49 3.02
N PHE A 87 5.84 3.51 3.29
CA PHE A 87 5.13 3.42 4.57
C PHE A 87 6.10 3.18 5.73
N VAL A 88 7.01 2.21 5.59
CA VAL A 88 8.00 1.89 6.63
C VAL A 88 8.92 3.09 6.86
N GLU A 89 9.39 3.76 5.81
CA GLU A 89 10.16 5.00 5.94
C GLU A 89 9.41 6.07 6.74
N ALA A 90 8.16 6.36 6.39
CA ALA A 90 7.34 7.33 7.09
C ALA A 90 7.08 6.96 8.55
N ALA A 91 6.85 5.66 8.84
CA ALA A 91 6.63 5.16 10.19
C ALA A 91 7.90 5.28 11.05
N CYS A 92 9.05 4.86 10.52
CA CYS A 92 10.34 5.00 11.19
C CYS A 92 10.69 6.46 11.46
N TYR A 93 10.52 7.33 10.47
CA TYR A 93 10.86 8.75 10.63
C TYR A 93 9.95 9.44 11.65
N PHE A 94 8.64 9.17 11.59
CA PHE A 94 7.68 9.70 12.54
C PHE A 94 8.01 9.29 13.99
N GLU A 95 8.25 8.00 14.23
CA GLU A 95 8.52 7.47 15.56
C GLU A 95 9.87 7.94 16.09
N PHE A 96 10.88 8.03 15.22
CA PHE A 96 12.20 8.53 15.59
C PHE A 96 12.15 9.99 16.05
N VAL A 97 11.46 10.85 15.31
CA VAL A 97 11.34 12.28 15.68
C VAL A 97 10.49 12.46 16.93
N LYS A 98 9.43 11.65 17.10
CA LYS A 98 8.50 11.77 18.23
C LYS A 98 9.06 11.21 19.53
N ASN A 99 9.68 10.04 19.47
CA ASN A 99 10.02 9.21 20.64
C ASN A 99 11.50 8.80 20.71
N TRP A 100 12.34 9.22 19.76
CA TRP A 100 13.74 8.79 19.65
C TRP A 100 13.89 7.27 19.56
N ASN A 101 12.92 6.61 18.93
CA ASN A 101 12.85 5.16 18.80
C ASN A 101 12.57 4.74 17.34
N ILE A 102 13.00 3.54 16.97
CA ILE A 102 12.64 2.92 15.69
C ILE A 102 11.54 1.88 15.97
N PRO A 103 10.41 1.93 15.26
CA PRO A 103 9.30 1.00 15.49
C PRO A 103 9.70 -0.40 15.04
N SER A 104 9.24 -1.42 15.78
CA SER A 104 9.38 -2.81 15.36
C SER A 104 8.35 -3.17 14.28
N ALA A 105 8.65 -4.24 13.54
CA ALA A 105 7.74 -4.85 12.57
C ALA A 105 6.46 -5.40 13.23
#